data_AF-B7Q7H0-F1
#
_entry.id   AF-B7Q7H0-F1
#
_cell.length_a   1.000
_cell.length_b   1.000
_cell.length_c   1.000
_cell.angle_alpha   90.00
_cell.angle_beta   90.00
_cell.angle_gamma   90.00
#
_symmetry.space_group_name_H-M   'P 1'
#
loop_
_entity.id
_entity.type
_entity.pdbx_description
1 polymer ?
#
loop_
_entity_poly.entity_id
_entity_poly.type
_entity_poly.pdbx_seq_one_letter_code
_entity_poly.pdbx_strand_id
1 'polypeptide(L)'
;FHRLEHDILLTTNNGIEAQTKVLKEFYLKSSHARKFLTGLISVLAQKFLPERKNNYQKEDMRLSSLYRKYSSEVPEYLHNKPPTFIKHVMTRMCAAADFTLNDIKALPSPGTFSVRSEGKQGDYHVDYGAP
;
A
#
# COMPACT_ATOMS: atom_id res chain seq x y z
N PHE A 1 14.07 -7.10 -8.93
CA PHE A 1 15.14 -7.17 -7.92
C PHE A 1 14.63 -7.65 -6.55
N HIS A 2 13.46 -7.24 -6.04
CA HIS A 2 12.85 -7.83 -4.81
C HIS A 2 12.16 -9.21 -4.94
N ARG A 3 12.27 -9.89 -6.08
CA ARG A 3 11.46 -11.09 -6.39
C ARG A 3 12.07 -12.41 -5.89
N LEU A 4 13.34 -12.40 -5.50
CA LEU A 4 14.11 -13.60 -5.14
C LEU A 4 14.46 -13.67 -3.65
N GLU A 5 14.33 -12.58 -2.90
CA GLU A 5 14.75 -12.51 -1.48
C GLU A 5 13.64 -12.86 -0.48
N HIS A 6 12.38 -12.79 -0.91
CA HIS A 6 11.24 -13.19 -0.10
C HIS A 6 10.35 -14.06 -0.96
N ASP A 7 10.08 -15.28 -0.49
CA ASP A 7 9.24 -16.29 -1.13
C ASP A 7 7.75 -15.87 -1.12
N ILE A 8 7.49 -14.65 -1.62
CA ILE A 8 6.20 -13.98 -1.67
C ILE A 8 5.71 -14.09 -3.10
N LEU A 9 4.78 -15.02 -3.32
CA LEU A 9 4.02 -15.10 -4.56
C LEU A 9 3.08 -13.89 -4.64
N LEU A 10 3.54 -12.80 -5.24
CA LEU A 10 2.69 -11.66 -5.59
C LEU A 10 1.73 -12.09 -6.71
N THR A 11 0.53 -12.53 -6.34
CA THR A 11 -0.49 -13.05 -7.25
C THR A 11 -1.31 -11.97 -7.96
N THR A 12 -1.13 -10.69 -7.60
CA THR A 12 -1.95 -9.60 -8.17
C THR A 12 -1.46 -9.20 -9.56
N ASN A 13 -2.02 -9.84 -10.58
CA ASN A 13 -1.91 -9.48 -12.01
C ASN A 13 -2.64 -8.17 -12.37
N ASN A 14 -3.58 -7.71 -11.55
CA ASN A 14 -4.39 -6.51 -11.80
C ASN A 14 -3.58 -5.27 -12.23
N GLY A 15 -2.41 -5.05 -11.63
CA GLY A 15 -1.53 -3.93 -11.99
C GLY A 15 -0.91 -4.08 -13.39
N ILE A 16 -0.52 -5.29 -13.77
CA ILE A 16 0.03 -5.61 -15.10
C ILE A 16 -1.06 -5.53 -16.15
N GLU A 17 -2.26 -6.03 -15.84
CA GLU A 17 -3.42 -5.99 -16.74
C GLU A 17 -3.85 -4.55 -17.02
N ALA A 18 -3.94 -3.72 -15.97
CA ALA A 18 -4.24 -2.30 -16.12
C ALA A 18 -3.19 -1.58 -16.98
N GLN A 19 -1.90 -1.83 -16.77
CA GLN A 19 -0.84 -1.24 -17.59
C GLN A 19 -0.88 -1.75 -19.03
N THR A 20 -1.19 -3.02 -19.23
CA THR A 20 -1.35 -3.63 -20.56
C THR A 20 -2.51 -3.02 -21.31
N LYS A 21 -3.64 -2.76 -20.62
CA LYS A 21 -4.78 -2.05 -21.19
C LYS A 21 -4.38 -0.65 -21.64
N VAL A 22 -3.71 0.12 -20.78
CA VAL A 22 -3.25 1.49 -21.11
C VAL A 22 -2.31 1.48 -22.32
N LEU A 23 -1.33 0.58 -22.35
CA LEU A 23 -0.42 0.44 -23.50
C LEU A 23 -1.19 0.17 -24.80
N LYS A 24 -2.12 -0.79 -24.78
CA LYS A 24 -2.91 -1.15 -25.95
C LYS A 24 -3.81 0.00 -26.43
N GLU A 25 -4.53 0.64 -25.51
CA GLU A 25 -5.54 1.65 -25.85
C GLU A 25 -4.92 2.98 -26.28
N PHE A 26 -3.89 3.46 -25.58
CA PHE A 26 -3.37 4.81 -25.76
C PHE A 26 -2.10 4.88 -26.61
N TYR A 27 -1.29 3.81 -26.66
CA TYR A 27 0.01 3.86 -27.34
C TYR A 27 0.09 2.99 -28.60
N LEU A 28 -0.68 1.91 -28.67
CA LEU A 28 -0.62 0.96 -29.79
C LEU A 28 -1.84 1.02 -30.73
N LYS A 29 -3.00 1.49 -30.26
CA LYS A 29 -4.27 1.46 -31.02
C LYS A 29 -4.17 2.15 -32.39
N SER A 30 -3.47 3.28 -32.46
CA SER A 30 -3.30 4.10 -33.68
C SER A 30 -1.90 4.00 -34.30
N SER A 31 -1.04 3.13 -33.77
CA SER A 31 0.37 3.05 -34.18
C SER A 31 0.63 1.86 -35.08
N HIS A 32 1.33 2.07 -36.20
CA HIS A 32 1.85 0.98 -37.05
C HIS A 32 2.81 0.05 -36.29
N ALA A 33 3.36 0.52 -35.16
CA ALA A 33 4.23 -0.24 -34.26
C ALA A 33 3.62 -1.54 -33.75
N ARG A 34 2.28 -1.67 -33.68
CA ARG A 34 1.60 -2.89 -33.22
C ARG A 34 1.86 -4.12 -34.11
N LYS A 35 2.29 -3.91 -35.36
CA LYS A 35 2.47 -4.99 -36.35
C LYS A 35 3.87 -5.62 -36.32
N PHE A 36 4.82 -5.00 -35.63
CA PHE A 36 6.22 -5.43 -35.61
C PHE A 36 6.78 -5.38 -34.19
N LEU A 37 7.57 -6.41 -33.83
CA LEU A 37 8.21 -6.47 -32.51
C LEU A 37 9.10 -5.26 -32.24
N THR A 38 9.90 -4.85 -33.22
CA THR A 38 10.77 -3.66 -33.13
C THR A 38 9.97 -2.39 -32.89
N GLY A 39 8.83 -2.22 -33.58
CA GLY A 39 7.91 -1.11 -33.35
C GLY A 39 7.38 -1.09 -31.92
N LEU A 40 6.93 -2.24 -31.42
CA LEU A 40 6.41 -2.37 -30.06
C LEU A 40 7.47 -2.04 -29.01
N ILE A 41 8.70 -2.54 -29.19
CA ILE A 41 9.84 -2.22 -28.31
C ILE A 41 10.15 -0.72 -28.33
N SER A 42 10.15 -0.08 -29.51
CA SER A 42 10.37 1.37 -29.62
C SER A 42 9.30 2.17 -28.88
N VAL A 43 8.02 1.80 -29.01
CA VAL A 43 6.92 2.46 -28.28
C VAL A 43 7.09 2.29 -26.77
N LEU A 44 7.47 1.10 -26.31
CA LEU A 44 7.71 0.84 -24.88
C LEU A 44 8.86 1.70 -24.33
N ALA A 45 10.02 1.64 -24.97
CA ALA A 45 11.25 2.25 -24.49
C ALA A 45 11.23 3.78 -24.61
N GLN A 46 10.67 4.31 -25.69
CA GLN A 46 10.77 5.74 -26.00
C GLN A 46 9.54 6.55 -25.55
N LYS A 47 8.38 5.91 -25.37
CA LYS A 47 7.14 6.61 -25.02
C LYS A 47 6.54 6.12 -23.71
N PHE A 48 6.12 4.86 -23.67
CA PHE A 48 5.34 4.34 -22.56
C PHE A 48 6.09 4.41 -21.23
N LEU A 49 7.26 3.78 -21.11
CA LEU A 49 7.99 3.72 -19.84
C LEU A 49 8.46 5.11 -19.35
N PRO A 50 9.05 5.98 -20.20
CA PRO A 50 9.43 7.34 -19.78
C PRO A 50 8.24 8.16 -19.30
N GLU A 51 7.11 8.14 -20.01
CA GLU A 51 5.92 8.90 -19.63
C GLU A 51 5.31 8.37 -18.32
N ARG A 52 5.24 7.04 -18.15
CA ARG A 52 4.78 6.42 -16.90
C ARG A 52 5.67 6.79 -15.72
N LYS A 53 7.00 6.81 -15.91
CA LYS A 53 7.94 7.24 -14.87
C LYS A 53 7.72 8.70 -14.49
N ASN A 54 7.61 9.59 -15.48
CA ASN A 54 7.37 11.01 -15.23
C ASN A 54 6.06 11.26 -14.49
N ASN A 55 4.98 10.61 -14.93
CA ASN A 55 3.68 10.72 -14.27
C ASN A 55 3.73 10.18 -12.83
N TYR A 56 4.41 9.06 -12.60
CA TYR A 56 4.62 8.55 -11.25
C TYR A 56 5.36 9.55 -10.37
N GLN A 57 6.48 10.12 -10.84
CA GLN A 57 7.26 11.11 -10.08
C GLN A 57 6.45 12.37 -9.76
N LYS A 58 5.63 12.85 -10.70
CA LYS A 58 4.75 14.00 -10.48
C LYS A 58 3.72 13.71 -9.39
N GLU A 59 3.04 12.56 -9.47
CA GLU A 59 2.02 12.21 -8.49
C GLU A 59 2.62 11.92 -7.12
N ASP A 60 3.78 11.25 -7.06
CA ASP A 60 4.52 11.02 -5.81
C ASP A 60 4.93 12.34 -5.14
N MET A 61 5.47 13.28 -5.93
CA MET A 61 5.81 14.63 -5.44
C MET A 61 4.56 15.37 -4.93
N ARG A 62 3.43 15.32 -5.65
CA ARG A 62 2.17 15.96 -5.24
C ARG A 62 1.62 15.41 -3.92
N LEU A 63 1.88 14.13 -3.65
CA LEU A 63 1.48 13.47 -2.41
C LEU A 63 2.49 13.64 -1.29
N SER A 64 3.69 14.14 -1.58
CA SER A 64 4.71 14.39 -0.59
C SER A 64 4.42 15.66 0.24
N SER A 65 4.97 15.65 1.45
CA SER A 65 5.06 16.80 2.36
C SER A 65 5.68 18.06 1.75
N LEU A 66 6.49 17.91 0.69
CA LEU A 66 7.13 19.05 0.00
C LEU A 66 6.15 19.87 -0.83
N TYR A 67 5.04 19.26 -1.28
CA TYR A 67 4.04 19.91 -2.11
C TYR A 67 2.72 20.13 -1.38
N ARG A 68 2.37 19.23 -0.45
CA ARG A 68 1.11 19.27 0.29
C ARG A 68 1.35 19.36 1.79
N LYS A 69 0.55 20.20 2.46
CA LYS A 69 0.46 20.20 3.93
C LYS A 69 -0.44 19.06 4.42
N TYR A 70 0.06 18.26 5.35
CA TYR A 70 -0.75 17.26 6.06
C TYR A 70 -1.63 17.92 7.12
N SER A 71 -2.76 17.27 7.46
CA SER A 71 -3.55 17.68 8.62
C SER A 71 -2.70 17.56 9.88
N SER A 72 -2.90 18.46 10.84
CA SER A 72 -2.26 18.40 12.16
C SER A 72 -2.63 17.13 12.95
N GLU A 73 -3.73 16.48 12.57
CA GLU A 73 -4.17 15.21 13.16
C GLU A 73 -3.34 14.02 12.67
N VAL A 74 -2.60 14.14 11.55
CA VAL A 74 -1.80 13.04 11.00
C VAL A 74 -0.40 13.08 11.64
N PRO A 75 0.00 12.04 12.39
CA PRO A 75 1.33 11.95 12.97
C PRO A 75 2.45 12.07 11.94
N GLU A 76 3.55 12.72 12.30
CA GLU A 76 4.68 12.98 11.39
C GLU A 76 5.29 11.70 10.81
N TYR A 77 5.33 10.61 11.58
CA TYR A 77 5.84 9.32 11.09
C TYR A 77 4.98 8.69 9.96
N LEU A 78 3.73 9.16 9.79
CA LEU A 78 2.85 8.76 8.69
C LEU A 78 2.97 9.69 7.47
N HIS A 79 3.74 10.77 7.54
CA HIS A 79 3.93 11.65 6.39
C HIS A 79 4.69 10.91 5.28
N ASN A 80 4.42 11.29 4.05
CA ASN A 80 4.96 10.67 2.83
C ASN A 80 4.63 9.17 2.69
N LYS A 81 3.67 8.63 3.46
CA LYS A 81 3.13 7.28 3.23
C LYS A 81 1.96 7.31 2.24
N PRO A 82 1.65 6.18 1.58
CA PRO A 82 0.50 6.09 0.71
C PRO A 82 -0.81 6.52 1.41
N PRO A 83 -1.69 7.30 0.77
CA PRO A 83 -2.92 7.79 1.41
C PRO A 83 -3.81 6.69 2.00
N THR A 84 -3.88 5.53 1.34
CA THR A 84 -4.63 4.36 1.81
C THR A 84 -4.03 3.79 3.09
N PHE A 85 -2.70 3.80 3.21
CA PHE A 85 -1.99 3.37 4.42
C PHE A 85 -2.24 4.34 5.58
N ILE A 86 -2.12 5.65 5.33
CA ILE A 86 -2.42 6.68 6.35
C ILE A 86 -3.86 6.51 6.85
N LYS A 87 -4.82 6.41 5.93
CA LYS A 87 -6.24 6.19 6.29
C LYS A 87 -6.41 4.94 7.14
N HIS A 88 -5.79 3.82 6.75
CA HIS A 88 -5.87 2.59 7.51
C HIS A 88 -5.34 2.76 8.94
N VAL A 89 -4.13 3.30 9.09
CA VAL A 89 -3.51 3.50 10.41
C VAL A 89 -4.36 4.44 11.26
N MET A 90 -4.77 5.59 10.72
CA MET A 90 -5.62 6.55 11.43
C MET A 90 -6.95 5.92 11.88
N THR A 91 -7.60 5.14 11.02
CA THR A 91 -8.84 4.41 11.40
C THR A 91 -8.59 3.43 12.54
N ARG A 92 -7.48 2.68 12.52
CA ARG A 92 -7.14 1.75 13.60
C ARG A 92 -6.78 2.49 14.89
N MET A 93 -6.11 3.64 14.80
CA MET A 93 -5.83 4.49 15.97
C MET A 93 -7.12 5.03 16.60
N CYS A 94 -8.06 5.51 15.78
CA CYS A 94 -9.36 5.96 16.28
C CYS A 94 -10.14 4.82 16.93
N ALA A 95 -10.16 3.62 16.32
CA ALA A 95 -10.81 2.45 16.91
C ALA A 95 -10.14 2.00 18.22
N ALA A 96 -8.81 2.15 18.31
CA ALA A 96 -8.05 1.82 19.52
C ALA A 96 -8.30 2.80 20.67
N ALA A 97 -8.75 4.04 20.40
CA ALA A 97 -9.02 5.03 21.43
C ALA A 97 -10.15 4.62 22.40
N ASP A 98 -11.04 3.72 21.96
CA ASP A 98 -12.12 3.17 22.79
C ASP A 98 -11.63 2.09 23.78
N PHE A 99 -10.36 1.69 23.70
CA PHE A 99 -9.76 0.69 24.59
C PHE A 99 -8.98 1.36 25.71
N THR A 100 -9.18 0.83 26.90
CA THR A 100 -8.51 1.26 28.13
C THR A 100 -7.65 0.11 28.69
N LEU A 101 -6.78 0.41 29.65
CA LEU A 101 -6.01 -0.62 30.34
C LEU A 101 -6.89 -1.71 30.99
N ASN A 102 -8.11 -1.37 31.39
CA ASN A 102 -9.05 -2.34 31.97
C ASN A 102 -9.58 -3.37 30.95
N ASP A 103 -9.47 -3.05 29.66
CA ASP A 103 -9.84 -3.94 28.56
C ASP A 103 -8.71 -4.94 28.21
N ILE A 104 -7.58 -4.86 28.92
CA ILE A 104 -6.40 -5.72 28.78
C ILE A 104 -6.10 -6.37 30.13
N LYS A 105 -6.24 -7.69 30.22
CA LYS A 105 -5.94 -8.44 31.44
C LYS A 105 -4.74 -9.33 31.20
N ALA A 106 -3.67 -9.12 31.97
CA ALA A 106 -2.55 -10.06 31.99
C ALA A 106 -3.02 -11.40 32.57
N LEU A 107 -2.61 -12.49 31.91
CA LEU A 107 -2.90 -13.85 32.36
C LEU A 107 -1.67 -14.43 33.09
N PRO A 108 -1.81 -15.56 33.81
CA PRO A 108 -0.74 -16.10 34.65
C PRO A 108 0.52 -16.50 33.88
N SER A 109 0.40 -16.86 32.60
CA SER A 109 1.57 -17.19 31.77
C SER A 109 2.23 -15.90 31.25
N PRO A 110 3.56 -15.75 31.38
CA PRO A 110 4.27 -14.62 30.81
C PRO A 110 3.97 -14.44 29.32
N GLY A 111 3.74 -13.20 28.89
CA GLY A 111 3.44 -12.88 27.49
C GLY A 111 1.99 -13.17 27.06
N THR A 112 1.13 -13.67 27.96
CA THR A 112 -0.27 -13.98 27.64
C THR A 112 -1.25 -12.96 28.22
N PHE A 113 -2.26 -12.61 27.42
CA PHE A 113 -3.25 -11.58 27.73
C PHE A 113 -4.65 -12.01 27.31
N SER A 114 -5.65 -11.50 28.02
CA SER A 114 -7.06 -11.52 27.62
C SER A 114 -7.47 -10.10 27.25
N VAL A 115 -7.88 -9.88 26.01
CA VAL A 115 -8.16 -8.55 25.45
C VAL A 115 -9.58 -8.48 24.93
N ARG A 116 -10.30 -7.40 25.24
CA ARG A 116 -11.67 -7.21 24.74
C ARG A 116 -11.71 -7.22 23.21
N SER A 117 -12.74 -7.84 22.65
CA SER A 117 -13.02 -7.81 21.21
C SER A 117 -13.44 -6.42 20.71
N GLU A 118 -13.12 -6.12 19.45
CA GLU A 118 -13.53 -4.88 18.76
C GLU A 118 -15.07 -4.73 18.74
N GLY A 119 -15.80 -5.84 18.55
CA GLY A 119 -17.27 -5.86 18.53
C GLY A 119 -17.93 -5.91 19.91
N LYS A 120 -17.18 -5.89 21.02
CA LYS A 120 -17.67 -6.07 22.40
C LYS A 120 -18.45 -7.38 22.62
N GLN A 121 -18.20 -8.41 21.81
CA GLN A 121 -18.85 -9.73 21.87
C GLN A 121 -18.05 -10.76 22.70
N GLY A 122 -17.15 -10.31 23.56
CA GLY A 122 -16.29 -11.16 24.38
C GLY A 122 -14.83 -10.72 24.39
N ASP A 123 -13.97 -11.58 24.94
CA ASP A 123 -12.53 -11.36 25.06
C ASP A 123 -11.76 -12.40 24.21
N TYR A 124 -10.62 -11.99 23.65
CA TYR A 124 -9.68 -12.85 22.92
C TYR A 124 -8.46 -13.16 23.78
N HIS A 125 -7.99 -14.40 23.70
CA HIS A 125 -6.70 -14.80 24.25
C HIS A 125 -5.60 -14.47 23.24
N VAL A 126 -4.60 -13.70 23.68
CA VAL A 126 -3.44 -13.31 22.87
C VAL A 126 -2.17 -13.77 23.59
N ASP A 127 -1.35 -14.52 22.88
CA ASP A 127 -0.07 -15.04 23.36
C ASP A 127 1.06 -14.47 22.48
N TYR A 128 1.91 -13.64 23.08
CA TYR A 128 3.09 -13.09 22.43
C TYR A 128 4.35 -13.95 22.62
N GLY A 129 4.24 -15.07 23.34
CA GLY A 129 5.37 -15.87 23.78
C GLY A 129 6.12 -15.22 24.94
N ALA A 130 7.03 -16.00 25.54
CA ALA A 130 7.99 -15.43 26.49
C ALA A 130 8.96 -14.48 25.74
N PRO A 131 9.38 -13.36 26.37
CA PRO A 131 10.37 -12.46 25.81
C PRO A 131 11.72 -13.14 25.55
#